data_AF-A0A2S9FS78-F1
#
_entry.id   AF-A0A2S9FS78-F1
#
_cell.length_a   1.000
_cell.length_b   1.000
_cell.length_c   1.000
_cell.angle_alpha   90.00
_cell.angle_beta   90.00
_cell.angle_gamma   90.00
#
_symmetry.space_group_name_H-M   'P 1'
#
loop_
_entity.id
_entity.type
_entity.pdbx_description
1 polymer ?
#
loop_
_entity_poly.entity_id
_entity_poly.type
_entity_poly.pdbx_seq_one_letter_code
_entity_poly.pdbx_strand_id
1 'polypeptide(L)'
;GRGGGPSYDAILAQPPGAVQGSLRITEQGEVIAAKYAEPRVALRNLETLLAATLEATLLDTEGLGDAAEPAYAVLDDLAARAQRAYADLVHET
;
A
#
# COMPACT_ATOMS: atom_id res chain seq x y z
N GLY A 1 2.92 4.17 5.66
CA GLY A 1 3.55 5.09 6.62
C GLY A 1 4.87 4.59 7.21
N ARG A 2 5.14 3.28 7.32
CA ARG A 2 6.49 2.77 7.65
C ARG A 2 6.83 1.57 6.77
N GLY A 3 7.62 1.79 5.71
CA GLY A 3 8.22 0.73 4.90
C GLY A 3 7.29 0.12 3.84
N GLY A 4 7.65 0.02 2.56
CA GLY A 4 8.96 0.31 1.96
C GLY A 4 8.93 0.57 0.45
N GLY A 5 7.74 0.78 -0.13
CA GLY A 5 7.58 1.16 -1.53
C GLY A 5 7.24 2.65 -1.70
N PRO A 6 7.50 3.24 -2.88
CA PRO A 6 6.96 4.54 -3.28
C PRO A 6 5.46 4.62 -2.97
N SER A 7 4.98 5.77 -2.45
CA SER A 7 3.56 5.96 -2.11
C SER A 7 2.63 5.68 -3.29
N TYR A 8 3.10 5.87 -4.51
CA TYR A 8 2.43 5.53 -5.75
C TYR A 8 2.10 4.03 -5.84
N ASP A 9 3.12 3.17 -5.76
CA ASP A 9 2.96 1.72 -5.89
C ASP A 9 2.06 1.15 -4.78
N ALA A 10 2.16 1.71 -3.58
CA ALA A 10 1.32 1.32 -2.46
C ALA A 10 -0.17 1.64 -2.66
N ILE A 11 -0.48 2.68 -3.43
CA ILE A 11 -1.86 3.04 -3.79
C ILE A 11 -2.36 2.13 -4.92
N LEU A 12 -1.55 1.84 -5.93
CA LEU A 12 -1.92 0.93 -7.03
C LEU A 12 -2.10 -0.52 -6.56
N ALA A 13 -1.37 -0.94 -5.53
CA ALA A 13 -1.47 -2.27 -4.94
C ALA A 13 -2.68 -2.44 -4.01
N GLN A 14 -3.51 -1.40 -3.82
CA GLN A 14 -4.74 -1.56 -3.06
C GLN A 14 -5.72 -2.48 -3.80
N PRO A 15 -6.55 -3.24 -3.08
CA PRO A 15 -7.55 -4.10 -3.70
C PRO A 15 -8.50 -3.33 -4.64
N PRO A 16 -9.02 -3.97 -5.70
CA PRO A 16 -10.01 -3.35 -6.57
C PRO A 16 -11.19 -2.75 -5.78
N GLY A 17 -11.53 -1.51 -6.08
CA GLY A 17 -12.60 -0.78 -5.39
C GLY A 17 -12.24 -0.23 -4.00
N ALA A 18 -11.01 -0.39 -3.51
CA ALA A 18 -10.56 0.26 -2.29
C ALA A 18 -10.30 1.76 -2.48
N VAL A 19 -9.93 2.18 -3.69
CA VAL A 19 -9.68 3.57 -4.09
C VAL A 19 -10.73 3.94 -5.14
N GLN A 20 -11.79 4.64 -4.73
CA GLN A 20 -12.92 5.01 -5.59
C GLN A 20 -12.95 6.53 -5.83
N GLY A 21 -11.87 7.06 -6.42
CA GLY A 21 -11.72 8.50 -6.68
C GLY A 21 -11.46 9.33 -5.42
N SER A 22 -11.30 8.69 -4.27
CA SER A 22 -11.01 9.35 -3.00
C SER A 22 -9.90 8.61 -2.28
N LEU A 23 -8.95 9.38 -1.75
CA LEU A 23 -7.82 8.87 -0.99
C LEU A 23 -7.74 9.62 0.34
N ARG A 24 -7.72 8.88 1.45
CA ARG A 24 -7.43 9.41 2.78
C ARG A 24 -6.20 8.71 3.33
N ILE A 25 -5.11 9.46 3.50
CA ILE A 25 -3.85 8.96 4.04
C ILE A 25 -3.54 9.59 5.39
N THR A 26 -2.83 8.84 6.23
CA THR A 26 -2.19 9.36 7.43
C THR A 26 -0.70 9.50 7.16
N GLU A 27 -0.21 10.73 7.21
CA GLU A 27 1.22 11.02 7.17
C GLU A 27 1.76 11.09 8.60
N GLN A 28 2.86 10.37 8.84
CA GLN A 28 3.50 10.36 10.15
C GLN A 28 4.35 11.63 10.32
N GLY A 29 4.46 12.15 11.54
CA GLY A 29 5.11 13.44 11.82
C GLY A 29 6.57 13.49 11.36
N GLU A 30 7.28 12.36 11.44
CA GLU A 30 8.66 12.22 10.96
C GLU A 30 8.79 12.32 9.43
N VAL A 31 7.70 12.16 8.66
CA VAL A 31 7.69 12.19 7.19
C VAL A 31 7.24 13.56 6.65
N ILE A 32 6.47 14.34 7.42
CA ILE A 32 5.86 15.59 6.93
C ILE A 32 6.90 16.56 6.38
N ALA A 33 8.00 16.78 7.09
CA ALA A 33 9.03 17.72 6.65
C ALA A 33 9.63 17.30 5.30
N ALA A 34 9.91 16.01 5.11
CA ALA A 34 10.49 15.49 3.87
C ALA A 34 9.54 15.65 2.67
N LYS A 35 8.23 15.54 2.88
CA LYS A 35 7.23 15.61 1.81
C LYS A 35 6.70 17.01 1.52
N TYR A 36 6.68 17.91 2.51
CA TYR A 36 5.91 19.15 2.43
C TYR A 36 6.68 20.42 2.84
N ALA A 37 7.94 20.35 3.28
CA ALA A 37 8.67 21.54 3.71
C ALA A 37 9.06 22.49 2.57
N GLU A 38 9.25 21.96 1.36
CA GLU A 38 9.57 22.74 0.16
C GLU A 38 8.41 22.67 -0.85
N PRO A 39 7.82 23.81 -1.27
CA PRO A 39 6.71 23.85 -2.23
C PRO A 39 6.88 22.98 -3.47
N ARG A 40 8.06 22.92 -4.09
CA ARG A 40 8.27 22.07 -5.28
C ARG A 40 8.16 20.58 -4.96
N VAL A 41 8.70 20.15 -3.82
CA VAL A 41 8.63 18.77 -3.36
C VAL A 41 7.20 18.41 -2.96
N ALA A 42 6.53 19.34 -2.26
CA ALA A 42 5.13 19.20 -1.87
C ALA A 42 4.22 19.00 -3.09
N LEU A 43 4.37 19.83 -4.12
CA LEU A 43 3.60 19.72 -5.35
C LEU A 43 3.81 18.36 -6.01
N ARG A 44 5.06 17.92 -6.19
CA ARG A 44 5.37 16.63 -6.79
C ARG A 44 4.80 15.45 -5.99
N ASN A 45 4.82 15.54 -4.66
CA ASN A 45 4.20 14.53 -3.80
C ASN A 45 2.67 14.49 -4.00
N LEU A 46 2.00 15.65 -4.05
CA LEU A 46 0.57 15.72 -4.33
C LEU A 46 0.21 15.21 -5.73
N GLU A 47 1.00 15.54 -6.75
CA GLU A 47 0.84 15.02 -8.11
C GLU A 47 0.96 13.49 -8.14
N THR A 48 1.94 12.94 -7.42
CA THR A 48 2.13 11.49 -7.31
C THR A 48 0.92 10.81 -6.67
N LEU A 49 0.39 11.38 -5.58
CA LEU A 49 -0.79 10.84 -4.89
C LEU A 49 -2.04 10.92 -5.79
N LEU A 50 -2.21 12.02 -6.53
CA LEU A 50 -3.32 12.21 -7.46
C LEU A 50 -3.26 11.21 -8.62
N ALA A 51 -2.10 11.08 -9.27
CA ALA A 51 -1.90 10.15 -10.38
C ALA A 51 -2.20 8.71 -9.95
N ALA A 52 -1.63 8.26 -8.83
CA ALA A 52 -1.90 6.92 -8.31
C ALA A 52 -3.38 6.71 -7.97
N THR A 53 -4.05 7.72 -7.40
CA THR A 53 -5.48 7.64 -7.09
C THR A 53 -6.32 7.47 -8.35
N LEU A 54 -6.02 8.24 -9.40
CA LEU A 54 -6.73 8.15 -10.68
C LEU A 54 -6.52 6.79 -11.34
N GLU A 55 -5.28 6.32 -11.38
CA GLU A 55 -4.96 5.02 -11.96
C GLU A 55 -5.59 3.87 -11.18
N ALA A 56 -5.48 3.83 -9.85
CA ALA A 56 -6.12 2.81 -9.02
C ALA A 56 -7.66 2.85 -9.11
N THR A 57 -8.25 4.00 -9.46
CA THR A 57 -9.70 4.13 -9.62
C THR A 57 -10.18 3.70 -11.01
N LEU A 58 -9.40 3.99 -12.04
CA LEU A 58 -9.85 3.91 -13.44
C LEU A 58 -9.28 2.72 -14.21
N LEU A 59 -8.17 2.15 -13.73
CA LEU A 59 -7.47 1.06 -14.39
C LEU A 59 -7.55 -0.22 -13.55
N ASP A 60 -7.43 -1.36 -14.22
CA ASP A 60 -7.18 -2.63 -13.55
C ASP A 60 -5.67 -2.74 -13.24
N THR A 61 -5.33 -2.52 -11.98
CA THR A 61 -3.93 -2.47 -11.49
C THR A 61 -3.48 -3.77 -10.83
N GLU A 62 -4.38 -4.73 -10.59
CA GLU A 62 -4.05 -6.01 -9.94
C GLU A 62 -3.20 -6.88 -10.87
N GLY A 63 -3.56 -6.94 -12.16
CA GLY A 63 -2.76 -7.57 -13.20
C GLY A 63 -2.51 -9.09 -13.04
N LEU A 64 -3.12 -9.74 -12.06
CA LEU A 64 -2.94 -11.17 -11.78
C LEU A 64 -3.78 -12.07 -12.68
N GLY A 65 -4.96 -11.61 -13.11
CA GLY A 65 -5.86 -12.39 -13.97
C GLY A 65 -6.08 -13.82 -13.44
N ASP A 66 -5.87 -14.82 -14.29
CA ASP A 66 -6.04 -16.23 -13.96
C ASP A 66 -5.07 -16.74 -12.86
N ALA A 67 -4.01 -15.99 -12.54
CA ALA A 67 -3.06 -16.35 -11.49
C ALA A 67 -3.47 -15.87 -10.08
N ALA A 68 -4.56 -15.10 -9.96
CA ALA A 68 -5.00 -14.52 -8.68
C ALA A 68 -5.30 -15.59 -7.63
N GLU A 69 -6.18 -16.55 -7.95
CA GLU A 69 -6.58 -17.62 -7.01
C GLU A 69 -5.40 -18.48 -6.53
N PRO A 70 -4.50 -18.98 -7.42
CA PRO A 70 -3.29 -19.66 -6.96
C PRO A 70 -2.40 -18.80 -6.06
N ALA A 71 -2.26 -17.50 -6.35
CA ALA A 71 -1.43 -16.60 -5.54
C ALA A 71 -2.04 -16.37 -4.16
N TYR A 72 -3.37 -16.20 -4.08
CA TYR A 72 -4.08 -16.04 -2.82
C TYR A 72 -3.96 -17.27 -1.93
N ALA A 73 -4.09 -18.48 -2.49
CA ALA A 73 -3.90 -19.71 -1.72
C ALA A 73 -2.50 -19.82 -1.10
N VAL A 74 -1.46 -19.36 -1.81
CA VAL A 74 -0.09 -19.32 -1.28
C VAL A 74 0.05 -18.28 -0.17
N LEU A 75 -0.52 -17.10 -0.34
CA LEU A 75 -0.49 -16.04 0.67
C LEU A 75 -1.24 -16.43 1.95
N ASP A 76 -2.35 -17.15 1.84
CA ASP A 76 -3.10 -17.67 2.99
C ASP A 76 -2.29 -18.67 3.83
N ASP A 77 -1.63 -19.65 3.18
CA ASP A 77 -0.76 -20.61 3.89
C ASP A 77 0.43 -19.88 4.56
N LEU A 78 1.03 -18.91 3.86
CA LEU A 78 2.12 -18.10 4.40
C LEU A 78 1.67 -17.29 5.62
N ALA A 79 0.53 -16.61 5.54
CA ALA A 79 -0.02 -15.81 6.63
C ALA A 79 -0.29 -16.66 7.88
N ALA A 80 -0.89 -17.85 7.70
CA ALA A 80 -1.17 -18.77 8.80
C ALA A 80 0.12 -19.24 9.51
N ARG A 81 1.17 -19.53 8.75
CA ARG A 81 2.49 -19.91 9.30
C ARG A 81 3.16 -18.76 10.04
N ALA A 82 3.17 -17.57 9.43
CA ALA A 82 3.79 -16.39 10.01
C ALA A 82 3.10 -15.97 11.32
N GLN A 83 1.76 -16.03 11.37
CA GLN A 83 1.00 -15.71 12.56
C GLN A 83 1.36 -16.63 13.74
N ARG A 84 1.45 -17.96 13.52
CA ARG A 84 1.84 -18.92 14.55
C ARG A 84 3.24 -18.61 15.10
N ALA A 85 4.22 -18.50 14.20
CA ALA A 85 5.60 -18.22 14.60
C ALA A 85 5.74 -16.90 15.38
N TYR A 86 4.97 -15.86 15.00
CA TYR A 86 4.96 -14.60 15.72
C TYR A 86 4.31 -14.72 17.10
N ALA A 87 3.17 -15.42 17.20
CA ALA A 87 2.47 -15.62 18.47
C ALA A 87 3.33 -16.40 19.47
N ASP A 88 4.00 -17.47 19.03
CA ASP A 88 4.91 -18.26 19.85
C ASP A 88 6.03 -17.37 20.42
N LEU A 89 6.64 -16.51 19.58
CA LEU A 89 7.69 -15.58 20.00
C LEU A 89 7.21 -14.53 21.02
N VAL A 90 5.98 -14.04 20.89
CA VAL A 90 5.50 -12.94 21.74
C VAL A 90 4.91 -13.45 23.06
N HIS A 91 4.36 -14.66 23.07
CA HIS A 91 3.59 -15.17 24.21
C HIS A 91 4.23 -16.35 24.93
N GLU A 92 5.17 -17.06 24.31
CA GLU A 92 5.80 -18.26 24.88
C GLU A 92 7.29 -18.07 25.22
N THR A 93 7.79 -16.83 25.15
CA THR A 93 9.11 -16.40 25.69
C THR A 93 8.94 -15.32 26.74
#